data_AF-A0AB37UA97-F1
#
_entry.id   AF-A0AB37UA97-F1
#
_cell.length_a   1.000
_cell.length_b   1.000
_cell.length_c   1.000
_cell.angle_alpha   90.00
_cell.angle_beta   90.00
_cell.angle_gamma   90.00
#
_symmetry.space_group_name_H-M   'P 1'
#
loop_
_entity.id
_entity.type
_entity.pdbx_description
1 polymer ?
#
loop_
_entity_poly.entity_id
_entity_poly.type
_entity_poly.pdbx_seq_one_letter_code
_entity_poly.pdbx_strand_id
1 'polypeptide(L)'
;MGQLNIPSSSIIYIDTSPVIYTVEENQIYASLLQPLWLKFQTNEVEIISSELILMETLVVPLRSANNALIAKYENLLLSSEMRLIPISQAEKKASCNSQGYH
;
A
#
# COMPACT_ATOMS: atom_id res chain seq x y z
N MET A 1 1.92 21.73 -9.68
CA MET A 1 2.11 20.38 -9.11
C MET A 1 1.40 20.37 -7.76
N GLY A 2 0.44 19.46 -7.54
CA GLY A 2 -0.29 19.38 -6.27
C GLY A 2 0.61 18.80 -5.17
N GLN A 3 0.53 19.34 -3.95
CA GLN A 3 1.19 18.79 -2.78
C GLN A 3 0.21 17.93 -1.98
N LEU A 4 0.70 16.79 -1.50
CA LEU A 4 -0.06 15.91 -0.61
C LEU A 4 0.03 16.47 0.81
N ASN A 5 -0.98 17.24 1.22
CA ASN A 5 -1.07 17.80 2.57
C ASN A 5 -1.82 16.83 3.47
N ILE A 6 -1.08 16.16 4.35
CA ILE A 6 -1.60 15.14 5.26
C ILE A 6 -1.56 15.67 6.70
N PRO A 7 -2.70 15.74 7.41
CA PRO A 7 -2.73 16.10 8.83
C PRO A 7 -1.97 15.08 9.67
N SER A 8 -1.26 15.54 10.70
CA SER A 8 -0.61 14.65 11.66
C SER A 8 -1.65 13.82 12.43
N SER A 9 -1.22 12.65 12.91
CA SER A 9 -2.03 11.63 13.59
C SER A 9 -3.18 11.06 12.74
N SER A 10 -3.06 11.14 11.41
CA SER A 10 -4.02 10.51 10.49
C SER A 10 -3.73 9.02 10.31
N ILE A 11 -4.79 8.24 10.09
CA ILE A 11 -4.71 6.86 9.59
C ILE A 11 -4.97 6.90 8.09
N ILE A 12 -4.05 6.38 7.30
CA ILE A 12 -4.07 6.48 5.84
C ILE A 12 -4.14 5.08 5.26
N TYR A 13 -5.22 4.80 4.53
CA TYR A 13 -5.32 3.59 3.74
C TYR A 13 -4.54 3.77 2.43
N ILE A 14 -3.63 2.85 2.12
CA ILE A 14 -2.95 2.81 0.82
C ILE A 14 -3.37 1.59 0.02
N ASP A 15 -3.59 1.80 -1.27
CA ASP A 15 -3.84 0.73 -2.23
C ASP A 15 -2.51 0.18 -2.80
N THR A 16 -2.60 -0.82 -3.67
CA THR A 16 -1.45 -1.48 -4.31
C THR A 16 -0.58 -0.53 -5.14
N SER A 17 -1.19 0.44 -5.84
CA SER A 17 -0.44 1.32 -6.75
C SER A 17 0.64 2.17 -6.07
N PRO A 18 0.37 2.88 -4.94
CA PRO A 18 1.42 3.56 -4.17
C PRO A 18 2.58 2.68 -3.75
N VAL A 19 2.32 1.41 -3.40
CA VAL A 19 3.37 0.45 -3.00
C VAL A 19 4.23 0.07 -4.20
N ILE A 20 3.63 -0.27 -5.34
CA ILE A 20 4.35 -0.58 -6.59
C ILE A 20 5.24 0.60 -6.98
N TYR A 21 4.70 1.82 -7.03
CA TYR A 21 5.46 2.99 -7.45
C TYR A 21 6.63 3.32 -6.53
N THR A 22 6.50 2.98 -5.25
CA THR A 22 7.56 3.19 -4.26
C THR A 22 8.65 2.13 -4.38
N VAL A 23 8.27 0.85 -4.47
CA VAL A 23 9.21 -0.28 -4.54
C VAL A 23 9.95 -0.34 -5.87
N GLU A 24 9.26 -0.03 -6.97
CA GLU A 24 9.81 -0.03 -8.33
C GLU A 24 10.38 1.34 -8.75
N GLU A 25 10.44 2.30 -7.82
CA GLU A 25 11.11 3.60 -7.98
C GLU A 25 10.59 4.39 -9.20
N ASN A 26 9.28 4.40 -9.41
CA ASN A 26 8.68 5.15 -10.51
C ASN A 26 8.92 6.66 -10.30
N GLN A 27 9.77 7.26 -11.14
CA GLN A 27 10.27 8.63 -10.95
C GLN A 27 9.18 9.70 -10.77
N ILE A 28 8.04 9.54 -11.46
CA ILE A 28 6.95 10.52 -11.42
C ILE A 28 6.20 10.44 -10.08
N TYR A 29 5.88 9.23 -9.63
CA TYR A 29 5.04 9.02 -8.45
C TYR A 29 5.83 8.92 -7.15
N ALA A 30 7.08 8.47 -7.19
CA ALA A 30 7.95 8.41 -6.01
C ALA A 30 8.10 9.79 -5.37
N SER A 31 8.30 10.83 -6.19
CA SER A 31 8.39 12.22 -5.71
C SER A 31 7.09 12.71 -5.07
N LEU A 32 5.94 12.28 -5.58
CA LEU A 32 4.63 12.65 -5.05
C LEU A 32 4.33 11.97 -3.70
N LEU A 33 4.80 10.73 -3.52
CA LEU A 33 4.59 9.95 -2.30
C LEU A 33 5.61 10.26 -1.20
N GLN A 34 6.70 10.97 -1.52
CA GLN A 34 7.75 11.32 -0.55
C GLN A 34 7.21 11.96 0.75
N PRO A 35 6.25 12.91 0.74
CA PRO A 35 5.72 13.49 1.97
C PRO A 35 4.95 12.47 2.83
N LEU A 36 4.26 11.52 2.20
CA LEU A 36 3.56 10.43 2.91
C LEU A 36 4.56 9.54 3.62
N TRP A 37 5.59 9.07 2.91
CA TRP A 37 6.60 8.17 3.46
C TRP A 37 7.44 8.84 4.56
N LEU A 38 7.75 10.13 4.41
CA LEU A 38 8.46 10.88 5.44
C LEU A 38 7.65 10.94 6.73
N LYS A 39 6.36 11.29 6.63
CA LYS A 39 5.45 11.32 7.80
C LYS A 39 5.26 9.95 8.43
N PHE A 40 5.25 8.89 7.62
CA PHE A 40 5.17 7.52 8.11
C PHE A 40 6.45 7.14 8.88
N GLN A 41 7.62 7.43 8.32
CA GLN A 41 8.91 7.17 8.98
C GLN A 41 9.10 7.96 10.27
N THR A 42 8.53 9.16 10.37
CA THR A 42 8.55 9.97 11.61
C THR A 42 7.45 9.60 12.61
N ASN A 43 6.67 8.54 12.34
CA ASN A 43 5.50 8.13 13.14
C ASN A 43 4.45 9.24 13.30
N GLU A 44 4.42 10.21 12.38
CA GLU A 44 3.39 11.25 12.37
C GLU A 44 2.06 10.75 11.82
N VAL A 45 2.06 9.70 11.02
CA VAL A 45 0.86 9.07 10.45
C VAL A 45 0.97 7.57 10.51
N GLU A 46 -0.17 6.91 10.60
CA GLU A 46 -0.27 5.46 10.49
C GLU A 46 -0.67 5.07 9.08
N ILE A 47 0.01 4.08 8.50
CA ILE A 47 -0.36 3.52 7.20
C ILE A 47 -0.99 2.14 7.40
N ILE A 48 -2.18 1.98 6.83
CA ILE A 48 -2.92 0.72 6.80
C ILE A 48 -3.16 0.27 5.36
N SER A 49 -3.28 -1.03 5.15
CA SER A 49 -3.77 -1.59 3.88
C SER A 49 -4.48 -2.92 4.11
N SER A 50 -5.11 -3.48 3.09
CA SER A 50 -5.66 -4.83 3.12
C SER A 50 -4.55 -5.87 2.92
N GLU A 51 -4.64 -7.04 3.55
CA GLU A 51 -3.74 -8.17 3.27
C GLU A 51 -3.73 -8.60 1.79
N LEU A 52 -4.76 -8.24 1.00
CA LEU A 52 -4.78 -8.46 -0.45
C LEU A 52 -3.59 -7.85 -1.19
N ILE A 53 -3.04 -6.76 -0.66
CA ILE A 53 -1.91 -6.06 -1.28
C ILE A 53 -0.69 -6.98 -1.47
N LEU A 54 -0.49 -7.96 -0.59
CA LEU A 54 0.57 -8.96 -0.73
C LEU A 54 0.34 -9.82 -1.97
N MET A 55 -0.89 -10.28 -2.19
CA MET A 55 -1.21 -11.07 -3.39
C MET A 55 -1.07 -10.22 -4.66
N GLU A 56 -1.50 -8.97 -4.64
CA GLU A 56 -1.48 -8.12 -5.82
C GLU A 56 -0.05 -7.71 -6.22
N THR A 57 0.81 -7.43 -5.23
CA THR A 57 2.20 -7.02 -5.48
C THR A 57 3.13 -8.18 -5.80
N LEU A 58 2.95 -9.36 -5.17
CA LEU A 58 3.89 -10.47 -5.30
C LEU A 58 3.65 -11.37 -6.53
N VAL A 59 2.50 -11.30 -7.20
CA VAL A 59 2.18 -12.16 -8.36
C VAL A 59 3.24 -12.09 -9.46
N VAL A 60 3.69 -10.90 -9.85
CA VAL A 60 4.67 -10.70 -10.93
C VAL A 60 6.09 -11.07 -10.48
N PRO A 61 6.59 -10.59 -9.32
CA PRO A 61 7.90 -11.00 -8.78
C PRO A 61 8.04 -12.51 -8.58
N LEU A 62 7.00 -13.19 -8.07
CA LEU A 62 7.02 -14.64 -7.87
C LEU A 62 7.08 -15.39 -9.20
N ARG A 63 6.29 -14.98 -10.20
CA ARG A 63 6.31 -15.58 -11.54
C ARG A 63 7.66 -15.46 -12.23
N SER A 64 8.37 -14.37 -11.98
CA SER A 64 9.69 -14.10 -12.56
C SER A 64 10.86 -14.60 -11.71
N ALA A 65 10.59 -15.23 -10.56
CA ALA A 65 11.59 -15.63 -9.58
C ALA A 65 12.55 -14.48 -9.16
N ASN A 66 12.03 -13.25 -9.16
CA ASN A 66 12.81 -12.07 -8.80
C ASN A 66 12.86 -11.90 -7.28
N ASN A 67 13.72 -12.66 -6.62
CA ASN A 67 13.87 -12.67 -5.17
C ASN A 67 14.23 -11.31 -4.58
N ALA A 68 14.96 -10.47 -5.33
CA ALA A 68 15.31 -9.12 -4.88
C ALA A 68 14.06 -8.23 -4.78
N LEU A 69 13.17 -8.32 -5.77
CA LEU A 69 11.93 -7.55 -5.79
C LEU A 69 10.92 -8.06 -4.75
N ILE A 70 10.85 -9.39 -4.56
CA ILE A 70 10.05 -10.01 -3.48
C ILE A 70 10.48 -9.45 -2.11
N ALA A 71 11.78 -9.48 -1.82
CA ALA A 71 12.30 -8.97 -0.55
C ALA A 71 12.00 -7.48 -0.34
N LYS A 72 12.05 -6.65 -1.40
CA LYS A 72 11.67 -5.23 -1.31
C LYS A 72 10.20 -5.06 -0.93
N TYR A 73 9.29 -5.82 -1.56
CA TYR A 73 7.86 -5.76 -1.23
C TYR A 73 7.59 -6.24 0.20
N GLU A 74 8.16 -7.37 0.61
CA GLU A 74 7.99 -7.92 1.96
C GLU A 74 8.55 -6.99 3.04
N ASN A 75 9.75 -6.42 2.85
CA ASN A 75 10.34 -5.49 3.80
C ASN A 75 9.48 -4.25 4.04
N LEU A 76 8.76 -3.77 3.02
CA LEU A 76 7.86 -2.63 3.15
C LEU A 76 6.52 -3.05 3.79
N LEU A 77 5.86 -4.06 3.22
CA LEU A 77 4.49 -4.46 3.58
C LEU A 77 4.40 -5.19 4.92
N LEU A 78 5.46 -5.92 5.30
CA LEU A 78 5.55 -6.67 6.55
C LEU A 78 6.43 -5.95 7.59
N SER A 79 6.72 -4.66 7.38
CA SER A 79 7.35 -3.82 8.38
C SER A 79 6.46 -3.73 9.62
N SER A 80 7.06 -3.62 10.82
CA SER A 80 6.33 -3.53 12.08
C SER A 80 5.44 -2.29 12.21
N GLU A 81 5.73 -1.27 11.41
CA GLU A 81 5.10 0.03 11.39
C GLU A 81 3.86 0.06 10.47
N MET A 82 3.85 -0.78 9.43
CA MET A 82 2.70 -0.91 8.52
C MET A 82 1.70 -1.93 9.07
N ARG A 83 0.41 -1.59 9.07
CA ARG A 83 -0.64 -2.49 9.53
C ARG A 83 -1.46 -3.04 8.36
N LEU A 84 -1.36 -4.34 8.14
CA LEU A 84 -2.24 -5.06 7.22
C LEU A 84 -3.50 -5.52 7.95
N ILE A 85 -4.66 -5.16 7.39
CA ILE A 85 -5.97 -5.51 7.92
C ILE A 85 -6.44 -6.81 7.25
N PRO A 86 -6.74 -7.85 8.03
CA PRO A 86 -7.30 -9.09 7.49
C PRO A 86 -8.65 -8.82 6.86
N ILE A 87 -8.82 -9.28 5.62
CA ILE A 87 -10.11 -9.22 4.92
C ILE A 87 -11.00 -10.36 5.38
N SER A 88 -12.09 -10.01 6.06
CA SER A 88 -13.11 -10.98 6.46
C SER A 88 -14.07 -11.29 5.30
N GLN A 89 -14.68 -12.49 5.31
CA GLN A 89 -15.71 -12.88 4.33
C GLN A 89 -16.91 -11.92 4.30
N ALA A 90 -17.17 -11.17 5.39
CA ALA A 90 -18.28 -10.23 5.50
C ALA A 90 -18.05 -8.97 4.63
N GLU A 91 -16.84 -8.45 4.57
CA GLU A 91 -16.49 -7.24 3.82
C GLU A 91 -16.56 -7.47 2.31
N LYS A 92 -16.17 -8.66 1.85
CA LYS A 92 -16.29 -9.06 0.43
C LYS A 92 -17.74 -9.03 -0.06
N LYS A 93 -18.70 -9.44 0.78
CA LYS A 93 -20.13 -9.43 0.43
C LYS A 93 -20.70 -8.01 0.40
N ALA A 94 -20.28 -7.14 1.32
CA ALA A 94 -20.71 -5.74 1.34
C ALA A 94 -20.20 -4.97 0.10
N SER A 95 -18.96 -5.20 -0.32
CA SER A 95 -18.39 -4.59 -1.53
C SER A 95 -19.00 -5.16 -2.82
N CYS A 96 -19.34 -6.45 -2.85
CA CYS A 96 -20.02 -7.06 -4.00
C CYS A 96 -21.46 -6.54 -4.16
N ASN A 97 -22.18 -6.27 -3.06
CA ASN A 97 -23.55 -5.74 -3.11
C ASN A 97 -23.63 -4.27 -3.53
N SER A 98 -22.56 -3.47 -3.40
CA SER A 98 -22.55 -2.07 -3.82
C SER A 98 -22.19 -1.86 -5.29
N GLN A 99 -21.73 -2.90 -6.01
CA GLN A 99 -21.42 -2.85 -7.44
C GLN A 99 -22.62 -3.29 -8.33
N GLY A 100 -23.77 -3.62 -7.74
CA GLY A 100 -24.97 -4.08 -8.45
C GLY A 100 -26.03 -3.02 -8.78
N TYR A 101 -25.74 -1.73 -8.54
CA TYR A 101 -26.62 -0.62 -8.92
C TYR A 101 -25.90 0.33 -9.88
N HIS A 102 -25.78 -0.07 -11.15
CA HIS A 102 -25.74 0.84 -12.31
C HIS A 102 -26.16 0.10 -13.57
#